data_AF-A0A7H4YEX8-F1
#
_entry.id   AF-A0A7H4YEX8-F1
#
_cell.length_a   1.000
_cell.length_b   1.000
_cell.length_c   1.000
_cell.angle_alpha   90.00
_cell.angle_beta   90.00
_cell.angle_gamma   90.00
#
_symmetry.space_group_name_H-M   'P 1'
#
loop_
_entity.id
_entity.type
_entity.pdbx_description
1 polymer ?
#
loop_
_entity_poly.entity_id
_entity_poly.type
_entity_poly.pdbx_seq_one_letter_code
_entity_poly.pdbx_strand_id
1 'polypeptide(L)'
;MSTPDNHGKKAPQFAAFKPLTTVQNTNDCCCDGACSSTPTLSENVSGTRYSWKVSGMDCAACARKVENAVRQLAGVNQVQVLFATEKLVVDADNDIRAQVESAVQKAGYSLRDEQASDEPQESRLKENLPLITLIVMMAISWGLEQFNHPFGQLAFIATTLVGLYPIARQALRLIKSGSYFAIETLMSVAATGALFIGATAEAAMVLLLFLIGERLEGWAASRARQGVSALMALKPETATRLSNSEREEVAINSLRPGDVIEVAAGGRLPADGKLLSPFASFDESALTGESIPVERATGDKVPAGATSVDRLVTLEVLSEPGASAIDRILKLIEEAEERRAPIERFIDRFSRIYTPAIMAVALLVTLVPPLLFAASWQEWIYKGLTLLLIGCPCALVISTPAAITSGLAAAARRGALIKGGAALEQLGRVTQVAFDKTGTLTVGKPRVT
;
A
#
# COMPACT_ATOMS: atom_id res chain seq x y z
N MET A 1 2.16 12.36 45.87
CA MET A 1 0.83 12.98 46.06
C MET A 1 -0.18 12.22 45.21
N SER A 2 -1.06 11.50 45.91
CA SER A 2 -2.44 11.13 45.56
C SER A 2 -2.77 10.59 44.16
N THR A 3 -3.02 9.28 44.09
CA THR A 3 -3.87 8.65 43.07
C THR A 3 -5.30 9.23 43.14
N PRO A 4 -5.99 9.50 42.02
CA PRO A 4 -7.39 9.90 42.06
C PRO A 4 -8.29 8.70 42.38
N ASP A 5 -9.17 8.88 43.37
CA ASP A 5 -10.25 7.95 43.71
C ASP A 5 -11.21 7.75 42.53
N ASN A 6 -11.39 6.50 42.13
CA ASN A 6 -12.32 6.10 41.08
C ASN A 6 -13.60 5.56 41.73
N HIS A 7 -14.40 6.46 42.31
CA HIS A 7 -15.76 6.12 42.74
C HIS A 7 -16.65 5.89 41.51
N GLY A 8 -17.18 4.66 41.36
CA GLY A 8 -18.52 4.47 40.83
C GLY A 8 -18.69 4.10 39.34
N LYS A 9 -17.72 3.48 38.67
CA LYS A 9 -17.99 2.81 37.37
C LYS A 9 -17.96 1.29 37.53
N LYS A 10 -19.14 0.66 37.48
CA LYS A 10 -19.29 -0.80 37.37
C LYS A 10 -18.47 -1.31 36.18
N ALA A 11 -17.47 -2.13 36.44
CA ALA A 11 -16.79 -2.88 35.40
C ALA A 11 -17.80 -3.81 34.70
N PRO A 12 -17.86 -3.86 33.37
CA PRO A 12 -18.71 -4.82 32.68
C PRO A 12 -18.19 -6.24 33.00
N GLN A 13 -19.07 -7.09 33.51
CA GLN A 13 -18.78 -8.51 33.71
C GLN A 13 -18.67 -9.17 32.33
N PHE A 14 -17.45 -9.51 31.92
CA PHE A 14 -17.24 -10.37 30.76
C PHE A 14 -17.79 -11.76 31.10
N ALA A 15 -18.76 -12.22 30.32
CA ALA A 15 -19.27 -13.59 30.41
C ALA A 15 -18.11 -14.58 30.23
N ALA A 16 -17.99 -15.52 31.16
CA ALA A 16 -16.98 -16.57 31.12
C ALA A 16 -17.05 -17.33 29.79
N PHE A 17 -15.92 -17.32 29.07
CA PHE A 17 -15.75 -18.02 27.80
C PHE A 17 -15.79 -19.53 28.06
N LYS A 18 -16.86 -20.22 27.60
CA LYS A 18 -16.89 -21.68 27.55
C LYS A 18 -16.25 -22.13 26.23
N PRO A 19 -15.16 -22.91 26.24
CA PRO A 19 -14.64 -23.50 25.02
C PRO A 19 -15.68 -24.50 24.49
N LEU A 20 -16.13 -24.31 23.25
CA LEU A 20 -16.87 -25.32 22.51
C LEU A 20 -15.89 -26.38 22.06
N THR A 21 -15.87 -27.53 22.74
CA THR A 21 -15.28 -28.75 22.20
C THR A 21 -16.12 -29.21 21.02
N THR A 22 -15.49 -29.27 19.85
CA THR A 22 -16.09 -29.83 18.65
C THR A 22 -16.38 -31.32 18.86
N VAL A 23 -17.64 -31.70 18.68
CA VAL A 23 -18.09 -33.08 18.61
C VAL A 23 -17.49 -33.70 17.34
N GLN A 24 -16.62 -34.71 17.51
CA GLN A 24 -16.21 -35.59 16.44
C GLN A 24 -17.42 -36.42 16.01
N ASN A 25 -18.00 -36.10 14.85
CA ASN A 25 -18.85 -37.05 14.13
C ASN A 25 -17.94 -38.03 13.40
N THR A 26 -17.80 -39.21 13.98
CA THR A 26 -17.38 -40.43 13.29
C THR A 26 -18.54 -40.88 12.40
N ASN A 27 -18.37 -40.83 11.09
CA ASN A 27 -19.05 -41.74 10.18
C ASN A 27 -18.07 -42.18 9.10
N ASP A 28 -17.81 -43.48 9.12
CA ASP A 28 -17.18 -44.26 8.07
C ASP A 28 -17.79 -43.97 6.69
N CYS A 29 -16.94 -43.92 5.67
CA CYS A 29 -17.19 -44.58 4.40
C CYS A 29 -15.88 -44.75 3.63
N CYS A 30 -15.41 -46.00 3.60
CA CYS A 30 -14.34 -46.49 2.74
C CYS A 30 -14.72 -46.38 1.26
N CYS A 31 -13.83 -45.84 0.43
CA CYS A 31 -13.66 -46.25 -0.96
C CYS A 31 -12.18 -46.05 -1.36
N ASP A 32 -11.55 -47.16 -1.72
CA ASP A 32 -10.25 -47.25 -2.38
C ASP A 32 -10.24 -46.49 -3.71
N GLY A 33 -9.13 -45.82 -4.01
CA GLY A 33 -8.81 -45.37 -5.36
C GLY A 33 -8.45 -43.89 -5.49
N ALA A 34 -7.15 -43.61 -5.38
CA ALA A 34 -6.41 -42.55 -6.06
C ALA A 34 -7.09 -41.18 -6.25
N CYS A 35 -6.69 -40.18 -5.45
CA CYS A 35 -6.55 -38.78 -5.89
C CYS A 35 -5.76 -37.96 -4.84
N SER A 36 -4.48 -38.27 -4.63
CA SER A 36 -3.52 -37.30 -4.08
C SER A 36 -2.83 -36.59 -5.24
N SER A 37 -3.50 -35.60 -5.84
CA SER A 37 -2.80 -34.62 -6.66
C SER A 37 -2.32 -33.50 -5.75
N THR A 38 -1.17 -33.73 -5.11
CA THR A 38 -0.31 -32.64 -4.64
C THR A 38 -0.04 -31.75 -5.86
N PRO A 39 -0.41 -30.46 -5.87
CA PRO A 39 0.09 -29.59 -6.93
C PRO A 39 1.60 -29.51 -6.71
N THR A 40 2.36 -30.11 -7.62
CA THR A 40 3.79 -29.91 -7.75
C THR A 40 4.04 -28.42 -7.82
N LEU A 41 4.76 -27.90 -6.84
CA LEU A 41 5.35 -26.57 -6.85
C LEU A 41 6.10 -26.40 -8.17
N SER A 42 5.70 -25.41 -8.96
CA SER A 42 6.44 -24.98 -10.14
C SER A 42 7.74 -24.32 -9.69
N GLU A 43 8.74 -25.12 -9.34
CA GLU A 43 10.15 -24.75 -9.44
C GLU A 43 10.47 -24.70 -10.93
N ASN A 44 10.40 -23.50 -11.53
CA ASN A 44 11.17 -23.05 -12.69
C ASN A 44 10.62 -21.68 -13.13
N VAL A 45 11.03 -20.61 -12.44
CA VAL A 45 11.05 -19.30 -13.10
C VAL A 45 12.42 -19.20 -13.76
N SER A 46 12.50 -19.66 -15.01
CA SER A 46 13.60 -19.26 -15.89
C SER A 46 13.41 -17.76 -16.18
N GLY A 47 14.38 -16.93 -15.82
CA GLY A 47 14.31 -15.48 -16.01
C GLY A 47 15.23 -14.71 -15.07
N THR A 48 15.63 -13.52 -15.49
CA THR A 48 16.38 -12.58 -14.64
C THR A 48 15.36 -11.73 -13.88
N ARG A 49 15.49 -11.68 -12.55
CA ARG A 49 14.65 -10.82 -11.70
C ARG A 49 15.20 -9.40 -11.68
N TYR A 50 14.38 -8.45 -12.08
CA TYR A 50 14.69 -7.02 -12.00
C TYR A 50 13.81 -6.35 -10.94
N SER A 51 14.39 -5.35 -10.28
CA SER A 51 13.84 -4.70 -9.09
C SER A 51 14.06 -3.20 -9.19
N TRP A 52 13.00 -2.41 -9.01
CA TRP A 52 13.04 -0.95 -9.01
C TRP A 52 12.19 -0.36 -7.90
N LYS A 53 12.54 0.85 -7.45
CA LYS A 53 11.67 1.71 -6.64
C LYS A 53 10.84 2.61 -7.55
N VAL A 54 9.52 2.62 -7.41
CA VAL A 54 8.58 3.41 -8.21
C VAL A 54 8.15 4.64 -7.43
N SER A 55 8.57 5.82 -7.84
CA SER A 55 8.16 7.06 -7.18
C SER A 55 6.78 7.54 -7.65
N GLY A 56 6.00 8.12 -6.72
CA GLY A 56 4.68 8.71 -6.98
C GLY A 56 3.51 7.73 -6.89
N MET A 57 3.70 6.54 -6.29
CA MET A 57 2.60 5.61 -6.01
C MET A 57 1.90 5.94 -4.69
N ASP A 58 0.76 6.62 -4.77
CA ASP A 58 0.01 7.02 -3.59
C ASP A 58 -1.18 6.10 -3.26
N CYS A 59 -1.51 5.19 -4.18
CA CYS A 59 -2.73 4.40 -4.11
C CYS A 59 -2.58 2.96 -4.64
N ALA A 60 -3.35 2.00 -4.13
CA ALA A 60 -3.37 0.63 -4.67
C ALA A 60 -3.83 0.54 -6.13
N ALA A 61 -4.64 1.51 -6.59
CA ALA A 61 -5.01 1.64 -8.00
C ALA A 61 -3.83 2.10 -8.88
N CYS A 62 -2.87 2.84 -8.31
CA CYS A 62 -1.65 3.29 -8.94
C CYS A 62 -0.73 2.09 -9.18
N ALA A 63 -0.60 1.22 -8.18
CA ALA A 63 0.13 -0.04 -8.29
C ALA A 63 -0.42 -0.96 -9.40
N ARG A 64 -1.75 -1.17 -9.44
CA ARG A 64 -2.39 -1.94 -10.52
C ARG A 64 -2.16 -1.36 -11.92
N LYS A 65 -2.08 -0.04 -12.05
CA LYS A 65 -1.81 0.62 -13.35
C LYS A 65 -0.41 0.33 -13.83
N VAL A 66 0.57 0.47 -12.93
CA VAL A 66 1.98 0.14 -13.22
C VAL A 66 2.09 -1.34 -13.58
N GLU A 67 1.46 -2.22 -12.79
CA GLU A 67 1.45 -3.66 -13.02
C GLU A 67 0.85 -4.02 -14.38
N ASN A 68 -0.33 -3.50 -14.73
CA ASN A 68 -0.97 -3.74 -16.02
C ASN A 68 -0.16 -3.18 -17.20
N ALA A 69 0.46 -2.01 -17.05
CA ALA A 69 1.27 -1.39 -18.10
C ALA A 69 2.52 -2.22 -18.42
N VAL A 70 3.18 -2.75 -17.38
CA VAL A 70 4.39 -3.56 -17.53
C VAL A 70 4.04 -4.98 -17.98
N ARG A 71 2.91 -5.54 -17.53
CA ARG A 71 2.44 -6.89 -17.93
C ARG A 71 2.12 -7.01 -19.42
N GLN A 72 1.86 -5.90 -20.10
CA GLN A 72 1.61 -5.86 -21.54
C GLN A 72 2.88 -5.89 -22.39
N LEU A 73 4.07 -5.85 -21.79
CA LEU A 73 5.34 -5.90 -22.51
C LEU A 73 5.70 -7.34 -22.91
N ALA A 74 6.26 -7.50 -24.11
CA ALA A 74 6.73 -8.79 -24.60
C ALA A 74 8.02 -9.23 -23.86
N GLY A 75 8.06 -10.47 -23.39
CA GLY A 75 9.20 -11.02 -22.63
C GLY A 75 9.10 -10.88 -21.12
N VAL A 76 7.97 -10.36 -20.61
CA VAL A 76 7.65 -10.32 -19.18
C VAL A 76 6.91 -11.61 -18.79
N ASN A 77 7.49 -12.36 -17.86
CA ASN A 77 6.87 -13.58 -17.32
C ASN A 77 5.98 -13.25 -16.13
N GLN A 78 6.48 -12.40 -15.23
CA GLN A 78 5.77 -11.99 -14.03
C GLN A 78 6.06 -10.53 -13.70
N VAL A 79 5.03 -9.80 -13.29
CA VAL A 79 5.13 -8.42 -12.79
C VAL A 79 4.45 -8.38 -11.45
N GLN A 80 5.10 -7.73 -10.49
CA GLN A 80 4.57 -7.52 -9.17
C GLN A 80 4.89 -6.09 -8.72
N VAL A 81 3.89 -5.42 -8.17
CA VAL A 81 4.08 -4.11 -7.56
C VAL A 81 3.76 -4.21 -6.08
N LEU A 82 4.81 -4.19 -5.25
CA LEU A 82 4.72 -4.12 -3.81
C LEU A 82 4.41 -2.67 -3.41
N PHE A 83 3.12 -2.37 -3.34
CA PHE A 83 2.64 -1.02 -3.00
C PHE A 83 3.18 -0.51 -1.65
N ALA A 84 3.35 -1.39 -0.67
CA ALA A 84 3.80 -1.02 0.67
C ALA A 84 5.25 -0.48 0.69
N THR A 85 6.10 -0.99 -0.19
CA THR A 85 7.53 -0.65 -0.29
C THR A 85 7.86 0.18 -1.53
N GLU A 86 6.86 0.59 -2.31
CA GLU A 86 7.01 1.28 -3.59
C GLU A 86 7.92 0.49 -4.55
N LYS A 87 7.92 -0.84 -4.49
CA LYS A 87 8.84 -1.68 -5.25
C LYS A 87 8.14 -2.37 -6.42
N LEU A 88 8.70 -2.26 -7.62
CA LEU A 88 8.32 -3.02 -8.81
C LEU A 88 9.32 -4.15 -9.01
N VAL A 89 8.81 -5.38 -9.03
CA VAL A 89 9.56 -6.59 -9.33
C VAL A 89 9.07 -7.14 -10.66
N VAL A 90 9.99 -7.40 -11.58
CA VAL A 90 9.68 -7.95 -12.90
C VAL A 90 10.61 -9.13 -13.15
N ASP A 91 10.02 -10.29 -13.41
CA ASP A 91 10.75 -11.47 -13.88
C ASP A 91 10.62 -11.53 -15.41
N ALA A 92 11.75 -11.54 -16.10
CA ALA A 92 11.80 -11.52 -17.56
C ALA A 92 12.95 -12.37 -18.12
N ASP A 93 12.73 -12.97 -19.29
CA ASP A 93 13.72 -13.83 -19.94
C ASP A 93 14.89 -13.05 -20.55
N ASN A 94 14.66 -11.78 -20.93
CA ASN A 94 15.62 -10.90 -21.59
C ASN A 94 15.72 -9.55 -20.87
N ASP A 95 16.79 -8.80 -21.16
CA ASP A 95 16.96 -7.44 -20.63
C ASP A 95 15.93 -6.48 -21.25
N ILE A 96 14.86 -6.24 -20.49
CA ILE A 96 13.75 -5.35 -20.85
C ILE A 96 13.75 -4.05 -20.02
N ARG A 97 14.83 -3.74 -19.29
CA ARG A 97 14.86 -2.61 -18.34
C ARG A 97 14.36 -1.29 -18.94
N ALA A 98 14.85 -0.94 -20.13
CA ALA A 98 14.46 0.29 -20.84
C ALA A 98 12.98 0.28 -21.28
N GLN A 99 12.44 -0.89 -21.62
CA GLN A 99 11.04 -1.04 -22.03
C GLN A 99 10.10 -0.90 -20.83
N VAL A 100 10.48 -1.51 -19.70
CA VAL A 100 9.79 -1.38 -18.41
C VAL A 100 9.80 0.09 -17.97
N GLU A 101 10.96 0.74 -17.99
CA GLU A 101 11.08 2.16 -17.64
C GLU A 101 10.18 3.04 -18.51
N SER A 102 10.20 2.85 -19.84
CA SER A 102 9.32 3.58 -20.76
C SER A 102 7.83 3.32 -20.49
N ALA A 103 7.44 2.09 -20.18
CA ALA A 103 6.05 1.74 -19.88
C ALA A 103 5.56 2.40 -18.58
N VAL A 104 6.40 2.39 -17.54
CA VAL A 104 6.11 3.03 -16.26
C VAL A 104 6.05 4.56 -16.39
N GLN A 105 6.95 5.16 -17.19
CA GLN A 105 6.91 6.59 -17.51
C GLN A 105 5.65 6.98 -18.30
N LYS A 106 5.21 6.13 -19.23
CA LYS A 106 3.94 6.32 -19.96
C LYS A 106 2.72 6.20 -19.05
N ALA A 107 2.77 5.33 -18.03
CA ALA A 107 1.76 5.28 -16.98
C ALA A 107 1.79 6.53 -16.07
N GLY A 108 2.91 7.27 -16.09
CA GLY A 108 3.10 8.55 -15.41
C GLY A 108 3.78 8.41 -14.04
N TYR A 109 4.59 7.38 -13.88
CA TYR A 109 5.42 7.14 -12.69
C TYR A 109 6.90 7.09 -13.11
N SER A 110 7.83 7.26 -12.17
CA SER A 110 9.26 7.18 -12.44
C SER A 110 9.89 6.01 -11.68
N LEU A 111 10.77 5.26 -12.36
CA LEU A 111 11.57 4.21 -11.74
C LEU A 111 12.89 4.79 -11.22
N ARG A 112 13.36 4.28 -10.09
CA ARG A 112 14.67 4.52 -9.49
C ARG A 112 15.32 3.18 -9.21
N ASP A 113 16.64 3.11 -9.37
CA ASP A 113 17.41 1.94 -8.94
C ASP A 113 17.37 1.79 -7.41
N GLU A 114 17.34 0.54 -6.96
CA GLU A 114 17.26 0.16 -5.54
C GLU A 114 18.46 0.67 -4.72
N GLN A 115 19.55 1.05 -5.38
CA GLN A 115 20.78 1.58 -4.77
C GLN A 115 20.89 3.12 -4.81
N ALA A 116 19.94 3.82 -5.41
CA ALA A 116 19.95 5.29 -5.40
C ALA A 116 19.56 5.81 -4.01
N SER A 117 20.40 6.67 -3.43
CA SER A 117 20.17 7.28 -2.11
C SER A 117 18.82 8.01 -2.05
N ASP A 118 18.11 7.85 -0.94
CA ASP A 118 16.82 8.52 -0.69
C ASP A 118 17.01 10.05 -0.78
N GLU A 119 16.45 10.66 -1.81
CA GLU A 119 16.36 12.12 -1.89
C GLU A 119 15.44 12.68 -0.80
N PRO A 120 15.62 13.95 -0.40
CA PRO A 120 14.85 14.57 0.67
C PRO A 120 13.36 14.51 0.35
N GLN A 121 12.61 13.92 1.29
CA GLN A 121 11.16 13.86 1.33
C GLN A 121 10.54 15.16 0.79
N GLU A 122 9.73 15.08 -0.29
CA GLU A 122 9.15 16.27 -0.91
C GLU A 122 8.44 17.14 0.15
N SER A 123 8.71 18.45 0.11
CA SER A 123 8.12 19.41 1.04
C SER A 123 6.60 19.35 0.97
N ARG A 124 5.94 19.18 2.13
CA ARG A 124 4.46 19.18 2.29
C ARG A 124 3.76 20.37 1.62
N LEU A 125 4.49 21.47 1.39
CA LEU A 125 4.00 22.64 0.69
C LEU A 125 3.84 22.43 -0.82
N LYS A 126 4.72 21.65 -1.47
CA LYS A 126 4.61 21.31 -2.89
C LYS A 126 3.42 20.39 -3.16
N GLU A 127 3.17 19.43 -2.28
CA GLU A 127 2.00 18.55 -2.38
C GLU A 127 0.69 19.35 -2.27
N ASN A 128 0.58 20.25 -1.30
CA ASN A 128 -0.65 21.03 -1.10
C ASN A 128 -0.81 22.22 -2.07
N LEU A 129 0.19 22.48 -2.91
CA LEU A 129 0.22 23.64 -3.80
C LEU A 129 -1.01 23.74 -4.73
N PRO A 130 -1.45 22.67 -5.43
CA PRO A 130 -2.61 22.76 -6.33
C PRO A 130 -3.91 23.14 -5.62
N LEU A 131 -4.09 22.69 -4.38
CA LEU A 131 -5.25 23.02 -3.56
C LEU A 131 -5.23 24.49 -3.12
N ILE A 132 -4.07 24.94 -2.63
CA ILE A 132 -3.89 26.34 -2.21
C ILE A 132 -4.08 27.27 -3.40
N THR A 133 -3.48 26.96 -4.56
CA THR A 133 -3.64 27.78 -5.77
C THR A 133 -5.09 27.87 -6.20
N LEU A 134 -5.85 26.76 -6.15
CA LEU A 134 -7.25 26.75 -6.55
C LEU A 134 -8.13 27.60 -5.61
N ILE A 135 -7.91 27.49 -4.29
CA ILE A 135 -8.63 28.31 -3.29
C ILE A 135 -8.36 29.80 -3.50
N VAL A 136 -7.09 30.18 -3.69
CA VAL A 136 -6.70 31.58 -3.92
C VAL A 136 -7.29 32.10 -5.23
N MET A 137 -7.22 31.32 -6.31
CA MET A 137 -7.80 31.70 -7.60
C MET A 137 -9.33 31.84 -7.54
N MET A 138 -10.04 30.98 -6.80
CA MET A 138 -11.48 31.10 -6.58
C MET A 138 -11.82 32.39 -5.81
N ALA A 139 -11.08 32.69 -4.74
CA ALA A 139 -11.31 33.91 -3.95
C ALA A 139 -11.06 35.18 -4.77
N ILE A 140 -10.01 35.19 -5.60
CA ILE A 140 -9.73 36.29 -6.53
C ILE A 140 -10.81 36.41 -7.60
N SER A 141 -11.27 35.29 -8.17
CA SER A 141 -12.33 35.30 -9.19
C SER A 141 -13.64 35.86 -8.65
N TRP A 142 -14.02 35.46 -7.43
CA TRP A 142 -15.17 36.04 -6.73
C TRP A 142 -14.98 37.53 -6.46
N GLY A 143 -13.80 37.96 -6.01
CA GLY A 143 -13.50 39.37 -5.82
C GLY A 143 -13.62 40.19 -7.11
N LEU A 144 -13.10 39.69 -8.22
CA LEU A 144 -13.19 40.36 -9.53
C LEU A 144 -14.64 40.43 -10.04
N GLU A 145 -15.46 39.42 -9.77
CA GLU A 145 -16.88 39.41 -10.13
C GLU A 145 -17.66 40.56 -9.46
N GLN A 146 -17.29 40.92 -8.22
CA GLN A 146 -17.92 42.04 -7.49
C GLN A 146 -17.61 43.42 -8.11
N PHE A 147 -16.46 43.58 -8.77
CA PHE A 147 -16.06 44.85 -9.39
C PHE A 147 -16.43 44.92 -10.88
N ASN A 148 -16.26 43.82 -11.61
CA ASN A 148 -16.47 43.76 -13.05
C ASN A 148 -16.88 42.35 -13.49
N HIS A 149 -18.19 42.14 -13.67
CA HIS A 149 -18.77 40.84 -13.96
C HIS A 149 -18.13 40.07 -15.13
N PRO A 150 -17.92 40.63 -16.34
CA PRO A 150 -17.27 39.91 -17.44
C PRO A 150 -15.82 39.52 -17.15
N PHE A 151 -15.06 40.34 -16.41
CA PHE A 151 -13.71 39.96 -15.98
C PHE A 151 -13.72 38.86 -14.91
N GLY A 152 -14.70 38.89 -14.00
CA GLY A 152 -14.94 37.81 -13.05
C GLY A 152 -15.23 36.48 -13.73
N GLN A 153 -16.10 36.47 -14.75
CA GLN A 153 -16.41 35.25 -15.52
C GLN A 153 -15.16 34.66 -16.20
N LEU A 154 -14.33 35.50 -16.83
CA LEU A 154 -13.06 35.06 -17.42
C LEU A 154 -12.10 34.47 -16.36
N ALA A 155 -12.04 35.07 -15.17
CA ALA A 155 -11.25 34.56 -14.05
C ALA A 155 -11.77 33.19 -13.55
N PHE A 156 -13.08 32.99 -13.49
CA PHE A 156 -13.67 31.69 -13.15
C PHE A 156 -13.42 30.62 -14.22
N ILE A 157 -13.44 30.98 -15.50
CA ILE A 157 -13.04 30.07 -16.59
C ILE A 157 -11.59 29.63 -16.39
N ALA A 158 -10.68 30.58 -16.15
CA ALA A 158 -9.27 30.26 -15.91
C ALA A 158 -9.07 29.35 -14.69
N THR A 159 -9.77 29.65 -13.58
CA THR A 159 -9.75 28.85 -12.35
C THR A 159 -10.26 27.43 -12.59
N THR A 160 -11.37 27.28 -13.31
CA THR A 160 -11.95 25.99 -13.67
C THR A 160 -10.99 25.19 -14.55
N LEU A 161 -10.36 25.81 -15.55
CA LEU A 161 -9.39 25.14 -16.42
C LEU A 161 -8.15 24.65 -15.66
N VAL A 162 -7.61 25.47 -14.75
CA VAL A 162 -6.47 25.09 -13.91
C VAL A 162 -6.82 23.90 -12.99
N GLY A 163 -7.98 23.93 -12.34
CA GLY A 163 -8.46 22.83 -11.50
C GLY A 163 -8.80 21.56 -12.29
N LEU A 164 -9.33 21.72 -13.50
CA LEU A 164 -9.72 20.62 -14.40
C LEU A 164 -8.51 19.93 -15.02
N TYR A 165 -7.42 20.65 -15.31
CA TYR A 165 -6.25 20.11 -16.01
C TYR A 165 -5.69 18.80 -15.43
N PRO A 166 -5.36 18.68 -14.12
CA PRO A 166 -4.83 17.44 -13.56
C PRO A 166 -5.85 16.29 -13.64
N ILE A 167 -7.14 16.57 -13.41
CA ILE A 167 -8.22 15.58 -13.40
C ILE A 167 -8.48 15.09 -14.82
N ALA A 168 -8.55 15.98 -15.81
CA ALA A 168 -8.72 15.63 -17.22
C ALA A 168 -7.55 14.80 -17.75
N ARG A 169 -6.31 15.15 -17.38
CA ARG A 169 -5.13 14.36 -17.72
C ARG A 169 -5.18 12.97 -17.09
N GLN A 170 -5.66 12.85 -15.85
CA GLN A 170 -5.86 11.57 -15.17
C GLN A 170 -6.95 10.73 -15.83
N ALA A 171 -8.10 11.33 -16.15
CA ALA A 171 -9.19 10.69 -16.87
C ALA A 171 -8.73 10.14 -18.22
N LEU A 172 -7.97 10.91 -19.00
CA LEU A 172 -7.42 10.45 -20.27
C LEU A 172 -6.46 9.26 -20.10
N ARG A 173 -5.64 9.25 -19.05
CA ARG A 173 -4.78 8.09 -18.74
C ARG A 173 -5.61 6.87 -18.36
N LEU A 174 -6.63 7.04 -17.54
CA LEU A 174 -7.56 5.97 -17.12
C LEU A 174 -8.33 5.37 -18.29
N ILE A 175 -8.78 6.21 -19.23
CA ILE A 175 -9.42 5.77 -20.46
C ILE A 175 -8.46 4.93 -21.31
N LYS A 176 -7.20 5.39 -21.47
CA LYS A 176 -6.17 4.64 -22.20
C LYS A 176 -5.84 3.29 -21.56
N SER A 177 -5.94 3.17 -20.23
CA SER A 177 -5.70 1.92 -19.50
C SER A 177 -6.94 1.02 -19.41
N GLY A 178 -8.04 1.31 -20.11
CA GLY A 178 -9.24 0.47 -20.18
C GLY A 178 -10.33 0.76 -19.13
N SER A 179 -10.12 1.75 -18.26
CA SER A 179 -11.13 2.21 -17.28
C SER A 179 -11.86 3.45 -17.79
N TYR A 180 -12.79 3.25 -18.72
CA TYR A 180 -13.52 4.33 -19.39
C TYR A 180 -14.41 5.16 -18.45
N PHE A 181 -15.04 4.51 -17.48
CA PHE A 181 -16.10 5.10 -16.66
C PHE A 181 -15.66 5.41 -15.22
N ALA A 182 -14.41 5.82 -15.04
CA ALA A 182 -13.93 6.29 -13.75
C ALA A 182 -14.60 7.62 -13.35
N ILE A 183 -14.55 7.97 -12.07
CA ILE A 183 -15.14 9.22 -11.55
C ILE A 183 -14.50 10.47 -12.17
N GLU A 184 -13.20 10.39 -12.48
CA GLU A 184 -12.45 11.44 -13.16
C GLU A 184 -13.00 11.70 -14.56
N THR A 185 -13.51 10.68 -15.26
CA THR A 185 -14.17 10.85 -16.55
C THR A 185 -15.45 11.66 -16.39
N LEU A 186 -16.31 11.28 -15.43
CA LEU A 186 -17.56 12.01 -15.17
C LEU A 186 -17.27 13.48 -14.83
N MET A 187 -16.34 13.73 -13.91
CA MET A 187 -15.95 15.08 -13.52
C MET A 187 -15.38 15.88 -14.69
N SER A 188 -14.56 15.25 -15.53
CA SER A 188 -13.95 15.95 -16.67
C SER A 188 -15.01 16.36 -17.68
N VAL A 189 -15.94 15.46 -18.01
CA VAL A 189 -17.05 15.73 -18.93
C VAL A 189 -17.99 16.77 -18.35
N ALA A 190 -18.36 16.65 -17.07
CA ALA A 190 -19.25 17.59 -16.40
C ALA A 190 -18.65 18.99 -16.30
N ALA A 191 -17.38 19.13 -15.89
CA ALA A 191 -16.69 20.41 -15.82
C ALA A 191 -16.53 21.06 -17.20
N THR A 192 -16.21 20.26 -18.23
CA THR A 192 -16.14 20.76 -19.61
C THR A 192 -17.53 21.22 -20.10
N GLY A 193 -18.57 20.45 -19.79
CA GLY A 193 -19.96 20.82 -20.08
C GLY A 193 -20.38 22.12 -19.39
N ALA A 194 -20.00 22.27 -18.11
CA ALA A 194 -20.26 23.46 -17.31
C ALA A 194 -19.63 24.73 -17.89
N LEU A 195 -18.42 24.63 -18.48
CA LEU A 195 -17.78 25.74 -19.19
C LEU A 195 -18.62 26.22 -20.37
N PHE A 196 -19.26 25.31 -21.13
CA PHE A 196 -20.08 25.67 -22.28
C PHE A 196 -21.40 26.34 -21.91
N ILE A 197 -21.95 26.03 -20.73
CA ILE A 197 -23.22 26.61 -20.25
C ILE A 197 -23.03 27.82 -19.32
N GLY A 198 -21.78 28.24 -19.08
CA GLY A 198 -21.45 29.36 -18.19
C GLY A 198 -21.54 29.05 -16.69
N ALA A 199 -21.69 27.78 -16.29
CA ALA A 199 -21.75 27.33 -14.89
C ALA A 199 -20.34 27.15 -14.29
N THR A 200 -19.50 28.17 -14.44
CA THR A 200 -18.06 28.12 -14.15
C THR A 200 -17.78 28.16 -12.64
N ALA A 201 -18.56 28.90 -11.88
CA ALA A 201 -18.44 28.97 -10.42
C ALA A 201 -18.81 27.63 -9.75
N GLU A 202 -19.88 26.99 -10.21
CA GLU A 202 -20.33 25.68 -9.73
C GLU A 202 -19.31 24.59 -10.07
N ALA A 203 -18.77 24.60 -11.29
CA ALA A 203 -17.72 23.68 -11.69
C ALA A 203 -16.45 23.85 -10.84
N ALA A 204 -15.99 25.08 -10.62
CA ALA A 204 -14.85 25.37 -9.76
C ALA A 204 -15.06 24.86 -8.32
N MET A 205 -16.27 25.03 -7.77
CA MET A 205 -16.61 24.52 -6.43
C MET A 205 -16.57 22.99 -6.35
N VAL A 206 -17.13 22.31 -7.35
CA VAL A 206 -17.09 20.83 -7.45
C VAL A 206 -15.65 20.33 -7.54
N LEU A 207 -14.81 20.96 -8.38
CA LEU A 207 -13.40 20.63 -8.51
C LEU A 207 -12.63 20.84 -7.20
N LEU A 208 -12.93 21.93 -6.48
CA LEU A 208 -12.32 22.22 -5.18
C LEU A 208 -12.64 21.13 -4.15
N LEU A 209 -13.91 20.77 -4.00
CA LEU A 209 -14.33 19.73 -3.05
C LEU A 209 -13.68 18.38 -3.36
N PHE A 210 -13.58 18.02 -4.64
CA PHE A 210 -12.89 16.80 -5.06
C PHE A 210 -11.40 16.82 -4.66
N LEU A 211 -10.70 17.93 -4.95
CA LEU A 211 -9.28 18.07 -4.65
C LEU A 211 -9.01 18.03 -3.14
N ILE A 212 -9.93 18.56 -2.32
CA ILE A 212 -9.88 18.40 -0.85
C ILE A 212 -9.99 16.92 -0.47
N GLY A 213 -10.93 16.19 -1.05
CA GLY A 213 -11.13 14.75 -0.79
C GLY A 213 -9.88 13.92 -1.12
N GLU A 214 -9.28 14.15 -2.28
CA GLU A 214 -8.05 13.49 -2.71
C GLU A 214 -6.88 13.78 -1.77
N ARG A 215 -6.73 15.02 -1.31
CA ARG A 215 -5.66 15.42 -0.37
C ARG A 215 -5.82 14.81 1.03
N LEU A 216 -7.05 14.75 1.55
CA LEU A 216 -7.34 14.10 2.82
C LEU A 216 -6.98 12.61 2.78
N GLU A 217 -7.22 11.98 1.64
CA GLU A 217 -6.87 10.58 1.44
C GLU A 217 -5.36 10.34 1.40
N GLY A 218 -4.63 11.11 0.59
CA GLY A 218 -3.16 11.00 0.51
C GLY A 218 -2.49 11.20 1.87
N TRP A 219 -2.99 12.15 2.66
CA TRP A 219 -2.53 12.38 4.03
C TRP A 219 -2.76 11.17 4.95
N ALA A 220 -3.93 10.54 4.88
CA ALA A 220 -4.23 9.35 5.69
C ALA A 220 -3.33 8.16 5.32
N ALA A 221 -3.00 8.02 4.04
CA ALA A 221 -2.13 6.96 3.54
C ALA A 221 -0.65 7.18 3.89
N SER A 222 -0.15 8.42 3.86
CA SER A 222 1.26 8.72 4.15
C SER A 222 1.59 8.59 5.64
N ARG A 223 0.69 9.03 6.52
CA ARG A 223 0.85 8.93 7.99
C ARG A 223 0.98 7.48 8.47
N ALA A 224 0.35 6.56 7.75
CA ALA A 224 0.38 5.13 8.04
C ALA A 224 1.72 4.44 7.69
N ARG A 225 2.45 4.94 6.69
CA ARG A 225 3.67 4.33 6.15
C ARG A 225 4.90 4.51 7.06
N GLN A 226 4.92 5.55 7.91
CA GLN A 226 6.09 5.89 8.74
C GLN A 226 6.53 4.79 9.74
N GLY A 227 5.71 3.76 9.99
CA GLY A 227 5.99 2.70 10.97
C GLY A 227 6.58 1.38 10.43
N VAL A 228 6.87 1.24 9.12
CA VAL A 228 7.40 -0.02 8.53
C VAL A 228 8.93 -0.03 8.44
N SER A 229 9.57 1.14 8.30
CA SER A 229 11.03 1.28 8.18
C SER A 229 11.81 0.73 9.39
N ALA A 230 11.18 0.60 10.57
CA ALA A 230 11.81 0.10 11.78
C ALA A 230 12.27 -1.38 11.69
N LEU A 231 11.72 -2.18 10.77
CA LEU A 231 12.08 -3.60 10.63
C LEU A 231 13.36 -3.80 9.79
N MET A 232 13.67 -2.87 8.87
CA MET A 232 14.88 -2.98 8.04
C MET A 232 16.18 -2.71 8.83
N ALA A 233 16.07 -2.07 10.00
CA ALA A 233 17.18 -1.83 10.92
C ALA A 233 17.70 -3.09 11.64
N LEU A 234 17.07 -4.26 11.42
CA LEU A 234 17.44 -5.52 12.08
C LEU A 234 18.52 -6.32 11.34
N LYS A 235 18.83 -5.99 10.07
CA LYS A 235 19.88 -6.64 9.27
C LYS A 235 21.19 -5.83 9.41
N PRO A 236 22.28 -6.40 9.95
CA PRO A 236 23.57 -5.72 9.97
C PRO A 236 24.06 -5.50 8.52
N GLU A 237 24.64 -4.34 8.26
CA GLU A 237 25.13 -3.97 6.91
C GLU A 237 26.48 -4.66 6.59
N THR A 238 27.27 -4.96 7.63
CA THR A 238 28.61 -5.56 7.52
C THR A 238 28.73 -6.84 8.35
N ALA A 239 29.69 -7.67 7.99
CA ALA A 239 30.06 -8.90 8.69
C ALA A 239 31.59 -9.03 8.76
N THR A 240 32.10 -9.60 9.84
CA THR A 240 33.53 -9.90 9.97
C THR A 240 33.81 -11.30 9.43
N ARG A 241 34.48 -11.38 8.27
CA ARG A 241 34.96 -12.62 7.67
C ARG A 241 36.39 -12.89 8.12
N LEU A 242 36.69 -14.15 8.41
CA LEU A 242 38.04 -14.65 8.69
C LEU A 242 38.62 -15.25 7.41
N SER A 243 39.60 -14.57 6.81
CA SER A 243 40.33 -15.03 5.63
C SER A 243 41.81 -15.15 5.98
N ASN A 244 42.42 -16.32 5.81
CA ASN A 244 43.83 -16.58 6.14
C ASN A 244 44.24 -16.17 7.58
N SER A 245 43.32 -16.27 8.54
CA SER A 245 43.50 -15.83 9.95
C SER A 245 43.53 -14.30 10.16
N GLU A 246 43.25 -13.51 9.14
CA GLU A 246 43.01 -12.07 9.27
C GLU A 246 41.51 -11.77 9.29
N ARG A 247 41.13 -10.75 10.07
CA ARG A 247 39.75 -10.26 10.18
C ARG A 247 39.52 -9.20 9.12
N GLU A 248 38.60 -9.48 8.20
CA GLU A 248 38.19 -8.56 7.16
C GLU A 248 36.72 -8.18 7.35
N GLU A 249 36.42 -6.89 7.42
CA GLU A 249 35.05 -6.42 7.46
C GLU A 249 34.50 -6.31 6.03
N VAL A 250 33.46 -7.08 5.73
CA VAL A 250 32.90 -7.22 4.39
C VAL A 250 31.40 -6.95 4.38
N ALA A 251 30.87 -6.50 3.26
CA ALA A 251 29.43 -6.34 3.09
C ALA A 251 28.72 -7.69 3.16
N ILE A 252 27.53 -7.74 3.77
CA ILE A 252 26.76 -8.99 3.95
C ILE A 252 26.49 -9.74 2.63
N ASN A 253 26.33 -9.01 1.52
CA ASN A 253 26.08 -9.57 0.19
C ASN A 253 27.32 -10.22 -0.46
N SER A 254 28.51 -10.00 0.12
CA SER A 254 29.76 -10.57 -0.39
C SER A 254 30.11 -11.92 0.26
N LEU A 255 29.40 -12.30 1.33
CA LEU A 255 29.56 -13.58 2.00
C LEU A 255 29.14 -14.71 1.06
N ARG A 256 29.95 -15.76 0.98
CA ARG A 256 29.65 -16.97 0.22
C ARG A 256 29.54 -18.18 1.14
N PRO A 257 28.77 -19.22 0.76
CA PRO A 257 28.80 -20.49 1.46
C PRO A 257 30.23 -21.02 1.58
N GLY A 258 30.59 -21.45 2.79
CA GLY A 258 31.95 -21.88 3.15
C GLY A 258 32.84 -20.77 3.75
N ASP A 259 32.45 -19.50 3.65
CA ASP A 259 33.16 -18.41 4.36
C ASP A 259 33.06 -18.62 5.87
N VAL A 260 34.15 -18.39 6.60
CA VAL A 260 34.14 -18.40 8.06
C VAL A 260 33.91 -16.98 8.55
N ILE A 261 32.85 -16.79 9.33
CA ILE A 261 32.49 -15.50 9.93
C ILE A 261 32.68 -15.53 11.43
N GLU A 262 33.05 -14.38 11.99
CA GLU A 262 33.18 -14.14 13.41
C GLU A 262 32.04 -13.23 13.88
N VAL A 263 31.31 -13.66 14.92
CA VAL A 263 30.22 -12.88 15.52
C VAL A 263 30.55 -12.63 16.98
N ALA A 264 30.62 -11.36 17.37
CA ALA A 264 30.88 -10.94 18.74
C ALA A 264 29.70 -11.30 19.68
N ALA A 265 29.97 -11.30 20.99
CA ALA A 265 28.91 -11.39 22.01
C ALA A 265 27.96 -10.19 21.88
N GLY A 266 26.65 -10.44 21.94
CA GLY A 266 25.58 -9.49 21.61
C GLY A 266 25.39 -9.23 20.11
N GLY A 267 26.25 -9.80 19.25
CA GLY A 267 26.19 -9.66 17.80
C GLY A 267 25.13 -10.55 17.17
N ARG A 268 24.48 -10.03 16.12
CA ARG A 268 23.51 -10.78 15.30
C ARG A 268 24.21 -11.52 14.17
N LEU A 269 23.72 -12.72 13.87
CA LEU A 269 24.22 -13.51 12.76
C LEU A 269 23.78 -12.89 11.42
N PRO A 270 24.72 -12.60 10.51
CA PRO A 270 24.42 -12.00 9.20
C PRO A 270 23.84 -13.02 8.20
N ALA A 271 24.18 -14.30 8.34
CA ALA A 271 23.76 -15.37 7.43
C ALA A 271 23.45 -16.66 8.21
N ASP A 272 22.75 -17.61 7.58
CA ASP A 272 22.57 -18.94 8.16
C ASP A 272 23.96 -19.60 8.21
N GLY A 273 24.34 -20.15 9.36
CA GLY A 273 25.69 -20.65 9.58
C GLY A 273 25.74 -21.97 10.34
N LYS A 274 26.83 -22.70 10.19
CA LYS A 274 27.16 -23.90 10.96
C LYS A 274 28.18 -23.54 12.03
N LEU A 275 27.88 -23.86 13.29
CA LEU A 275 28.75 -23.49 14.40
C LEU A 275 30.08 -24.27 14.31
N LEU A 276 31.20 -23.56 14.26
CA LEU A 276 32.55 -24.15 14.33
C LEU A 276 33.10 -24.14 15.75
N SER A 277 32.62 -23.22 16.59
CA SER A 277 32.97 -23.15 18.01
C SER A 277 32.45 -24.39 18.77
N PRO A 278 33.13 -24.83 19.86
CA PRO A 278 32.72 -25.99 20.66
C PRO A 278 31.29 -25.92 21.17
N PHE A 279 30.91 -24.75 21.69
CA PHE A 279 29.66 -24.53 22.38
C PHE A 279 29.34 -23.04 22.46
N ALA A 280 28.09 -22.67 22.19
CA ALA A 280 27.58 -21.32 22.39
C ALA A 280 26.06 -21.31 22.59
N SER A 281 25.57 -20.27 23.26
CA SER A 281 24.15 -20.02 23.45
C SER A 281 23.69 -18.90 22.51
N PHE A 282 22.54 -19.09 21.89
CA PHE A 282 21.96 -18.15 20.92
C PHE A 282 20.55 -17.75 21.33
N ASP A 283 20.26 -16.46 21.30
CA ASP A 283 18.90 -15.94 21.36
C ASP A 283 18.27 -16.02 19.96
N GLU A 284 17.33 -16.96 19.80
CA GLU A 284 16.56 -17.18 18.58
C GLU A 284 15.15 -16.57 18.65
N SER A 285 14.89 -15.65 19.60
CA SER A 285 13.56 -15.05 19.83
C SER A 285 12.99 -14.33 18.62
N ALA A 286 13.84 -13.75 17.77
CA ALA A 286 13.40 -13.08 16.54
C ALA A 286 12.73 -14.03 15.53
N LEU A 287 13.03 -15.33 15.59
CA LEU A 287 12.48 -16.35 14.69
C LEU A 287 11.46 -17.26 15.39
N THR A 288 11.74 -17.64 16.63
CA THR A 288 10.94 -18.64 17.38
C THR A 288 9.94 -18.01 18.34
N GLY A 289 10.11 -16.74 18.72
CA GLY A 289 9.33 -16.07 19.76
C GLY A 289 9.65 -16.53 21.19
N GLU A 290 10.50 -17.54 21.37
CA GLU A 290 10.88 -18.03 22.69
C GLU A 290 12.10 -17.26 23.21
N SER A 291 12.02 -16.80 24.47
CA SER A 291 13.01 -15.88 25.07
C SER A 291 14.17 -16.59 25.77
N ILE A 292 14.17 -17.92 25.81
CA ILE A 292 15.21 -18.72 26.46
C ILE A 292 16.31 -18.99 25.42
N PRO A 293 17.57 -18.61 25.67
CA PRO A 293 18.67 -18.92 24.77
C PRO A 293 18.81 -20.42 24.53
N VAL A 294 19.03 -20.79 23.27
CA VAL A 294 19.22 -22.18 22.84
C VAL A 294 20.70 -22.49 22.82
N GLU A 295 21.08 -23.57 23.50
CA GLU A 295 22.45 -24.09 23.49
C GLU A 295 22.71 -24.85 22.19
N ARG A 296 23.84 -24.54 21.53
CA ARG A 296 24.28 -25.15 20.27
C ARG A 296 25.71 -25.65 20.40
N ALA A 297 25.96 -26.84 19.87
CA ALA A 297 27.28 -27.46 19.83
C ALA A 297 27.91 -27.36 18.43
N THR A 298 29.19 -27.69 18.33
CA THR A 298 29.89 -27.73 17.03
C THR A 298 29.13 -28.58 16.02
N GLY A 299 28.91 -28.02 14.84
CA GLY A 299 28.21 -28.68 13.74
C GLY A 299 26.72 -28.35 13.66
N ASP A 300 26.14 -27.75 14.70
CA ASP A 300 24.74 -27.32 14.68
C ASP A 300 24.53 -26.12 13.76
N LYS A 301 23.34 -26.08 13.12
CA LYS A 301 22.92 -24.98 12.26
C LYS A 301 22.29 -23.87 13.08
N VAL A 302 22.80 -22.65 12.96
CA VAL A 302 22.27 -21.45 13.61
C VAL A 302 21.70 -20.53 12.54
N PRO A 303 20.43 -20.09 12.66
CA PRO A 303 19.79 -19.27 11.65
C PRO A 303 20.27 -17.81 11.68
N ALA A 304 20.20 -17.13 10.54
CA ALA A 304 20.44 -15.69 10.44
C ALA A 304 19.48 -14.90 11.35
N GLY A 305 19.96 -13.80 11.91
CA GLY A 305 19.20 -12.96 12.84
C GLY A 305 19.20 -13.44 14.30
N ALA A 306 19.67 -14.66 14.58
CA ALA A 306 19.97 -15.10 15.94
C ALA A 306 21.08 -14.23 16.55
N THR A 307 21.03 -14.01 17.86
CA THR A 307 22.03 -13.19 18.57
C THR A 307 22.90 -14.09 19.45
N SER A 308 24.22 -13.99 19.30
CA SER A 308 25.13 -14.65 20.26
C SER A 308 25.01 -13.94 21.60
N VAL A 309 24.67 -14.62 22.69
CA VAL A 309 24.47 -13.96 24.00
C VAL A 309 25.80 -13.64 24.68
N ASP A 310 26.60 -14.67 24.98
CA ASP A 310 27.69 -14.53 25.97
C ASP A 310 29.10 -14.63 25.38
N ARG A 311 29.25 -15.08 24.12
CA ARG A 311 30.56 -15.44 23.56
C ARG A 311 30.76 -14.96 22.15
N LEU A 312 32.03 -14.74 21.81
CA LEU A 312 32.47 -14.63 20.43
C LEU A 312 32.45 -16.03 19.81
N VAL A 313 31.84 -16.14 18.63
CA VAL A 313 31.61 -17.42 17.96
C VAL A 313 32.09 -17.35 16.52
N THR A 314 32.57 -18.48 16.04
CA THR A 314 32.94 -18.70 14.64
C THR A 314 31.93 -19.63 13.98
N LEU A 315 31.44 -19.22 12.81
CA LEU A 315 30.48 -20.00 12.02
C LEU A 315 30.93 -20.08 10.57
N GLU A 316 30.66 -21.22 9.94
CA GLU A 316 30.77 -21.42 8.51
C GLU A 316 29.45 -21.02 7.85
N VAL A 317 29.47 -20.08 6.90
CA VAL A 317 28.27 -19.63 6.18
C VAL A 317 27.69 -20.77 5.36
N LEU A 318 26.38 -21.01 5.50
CA LEU A 318 25.64 -22.03 4.76
C LEU A 318 24.76 -21.45 3.65
N SER A 319 24.18 -20.27 3.88
CA SER A 319 23.24 -19.64 2.95
C SER A 319 23.94 -18.73 1.95
N GLU A 320 23.47 -18.74 0.71
CA GLU A 320 23.81 -17.72 -0.28
C GLU A 320 23.24 -16.34 0.10
N PRO A 321 23.81 -15.23 -0.40
CA PRO A 321 23.24 -13.90 -0.26
C PRO A 321 21.78 -13.85 -0.74
N GLY A 322 20.87 -13.41 0.13
CA GLY A 322 19.43 -13.35 -0.18
C GLY A 322 18.67 -14.65 0.04
N ALA A 323 19.32 -15.70 0.56
CA ALA A 323 18.70 -17.00 0.84
C ALA A 323 18.71 -17.36 2.35
N SER A 324 18.96 -16.40 3.24
CA SER A 324 19.00 -16.65 4.70
C SER A 324 17.62 -16.91 5.30
N ALA A 325 17.55 -17.33 6.57
CA ALA A 325 16.27 -17.49 7.28
C ALA A 325 15.44 -16.20 7.30
N ILE A 326 16.09 -15.05 7.51
CA ILE A 326 15.44 -13.74 7.46
C ILE A 326 14.94 -13.44 6.04
N ASP A 327 15.74 -13.72 5.01
CA ASP A 327 15.32 -13.48 3.62
C ASP A 327 14.14 -14.41 3.22
N ARG A 328 14.10 -15.65 3.72
CA ARG A 328 12.94 -16.54 3.54
C ARG A 328 11.69 -16.00 4.23
N ILE A 329 11.81 -15.46 5.45
CA ILE A 329 10.70 -14.80 6.15
C ILE A 329 10.24 -13.57 5.36
N LEU A 330 11.17 -12.74 4.88
CA LEU A 330 10.85 -11.58 4.05
C LEU A 330 10.10 -12.00 2.78
N LYS A 331 10.58 -13.03 2.08
CA LYS A 331 9.91 -13.59 0.91
C LYS A 331 8.51 -14.12 1.24
N LEU A 332 8.33 -14.83 2.35
CA LEU A 332 7.01 -15.29 2.80
C LEU A 332 6.09 -14.11 3.13
N ILE A 333 6.61 -13.03 3.72
CA ILE A 333 5.85 -11.80 3.98
C ILE A 333 5.44 -11.15 2.66
N GLU A 334 6.38 -11.01 1.71
CA GLU A 334 6.12 -10.47 0.38
C GLU A 334 5.04 -11.29 -0.36
N GLU A 335 5.19 -12.63 -0.41
CA GLU A 335 4.21 -13.54 -1.02
C GLU A 335 2.84 -13.48 -0.32
N ALA A 336 2.81 -13.29 1.00
CA ALA A 336 1.57 -13.15 1.76
C ALA A 336 0.89 -11.78 1.51
N GLU A 337 1.67 -10.71 1.33
CA GLU A 337 1.15 -9.42 0.89
C GLU A 337 0.62 -9.47 -0.55
N GLU A 338 1.30 -10.20 -1.45
CA GLU A 338 0.88 -10.39 -2.84
C GLU A 338 -0.48 -11.10 -2.97
N ARG A 339 -0.78 -12.07 -2.09
CA ARG A 339 -2.08 -12.77 -2.08
C ARG A 339 -3.22 -11.90 -1.54
N ARG A 340 -2.94 -10.72 -0.97
CA ARG A 340 -4.01 -9.81 -0.57
C ARG A 340 -4.64 -9.20 -1.81
N ALA A 341 -5.82 -9.71 -2.18
CA ALA A 341 -6.68 -9.08 -3.16
C ALA A 341 -6.83 -7.59 -2.81
N PRO A 342 -6.39 -6.66 -3.69
CA PRO A 342 -6.47 -5.25 -3.37
C PRO A 342 -7.94 -4.90 -3.21
N ILE A 343 -8.30 -4.36 -2.04
CA ILE A 343 -9.66 -3.91 -1.78
C ILE A 343 -10.00 -2.88 -2.85
N GLU A 344 -10.84 -3.27 -3.80
CA GLU A 344 -11.36 -2.33 -4.78
C GLU A 344 -12.12 -1.28 -3.98
N ARG A 345 -11.67 -0.03 -4.10
CA ARG A 345 -12.29 1.06 -3.34
C ARG A 345 -13.75 1.12 -3.73
N PHE A 346 -14.62 1.26 -2.74
CA PHE A 346 -16.06 1.34 -2.97
C PHE A 346 -16.42 2.36 -4.07
N ILE A 347 -15.68 3.48 -4.12
CA ILE A 347 -15.83 4.55 -5.11
C ILE A 347 -15.58 4.06 -6.55
N ASP A 348 -14.58 3.20 -6.78
CA ASP A 348 -14.24 2.68 -8.11
C ASP A 348 -15.33 1.71 -8.61
N ARG A 349 -15.88 0.89 -7.71
CA ARG A 349 -17.00 -0.01 -8.04
C ARG A 349 -18.29 0.76 -8.30
N PHE A 350 -18.57 1.75 -7.46
CA PHE A 350 -19.74 2.61 -7.60
C PHE A 350 -19.70 3.37 -8.93
N SER A 351 -18.57 4.00 -9.25
CA SER A 351 -18.41 4.81 -10.48
C SER A 351 -18.58 3.98 -11.75
N ARG A 352 -18.12 2.71 -11.77
CA ARG A 352 -18.30 1.82 -12.94
C ARG A 352 -19.77 1.62 -13.34
N ILE A 353 -20.71 1.72 -12.40
CA ILE A 353 -22.15 1.59 -12.66
C ILE A 353 -22.80 2.98 -12.75
N TYR A 354 -22.45 3.88 -11.84
CA TYR A 354 -23.07 5.19 -11.72
C TYR A 354 -22.72 6.14 -12.87
N THR A 355 -21.43 6.23 -13.25
CA THR A 355 -20.95 7.11 -14.32
C THR A 355 -21.63 6.82 -15.67
N PRO A 356 -21.68 5.57 -16.18
CA PRO A 356 -22.36 5.30 -17.45
C PRO A 356 -23.87 5.51 -17.34
N ALA A 357 -24.48 5.19 -16.18
CA ALA A 357 -25.91 5.40 -15.97
C ALA A 357 -26.28 6.89 -16.04
N ILE A 358 -25.57 7.77 -15.32
CA ILE A 358 -25.89 9.21 -15.34
C ILE A 358 -25.57 9.85 -16.70
N MET A 359 -24.52 9.40 -17.39
CA MET A 359 -24.21 9.84 -18.75
C MET A 359 -25.30 9.43 -19.75
N ALA A 360 -25.81 8.21 -19.64
CA ALA A 360 -26.91 7.73 -20.47
C ALA A 360 -28.20 8.53 -20.20
N VAL A 361 -28.52 8.79 -18.93
CA VAL A 361 -29.69 9.61 -18.56
C VAL A 361 -29.55 11.04 -19.08
N ALA A 362 -28.37 11.67 -18.95
CA ALA A 362 -28.13 13.00 -19.50
C ALA A 362 -28.26 13.06 -21.02
N LEU A 363 -27.77 12.02 -21.72
CA LEU A 363 -27.94 11.89 -23.17
C LEU A 363 -29.42 11.73 -23.56
N LEU A 364 -30.17 10.91 -22.83
CA LEU A 364 -31.61 10.73 -23.05
C LEU A 364 -32.40 12.03 -22.80
N VAL A 365 -32.10 12.76 -21.72
CA VAL A 365 -32.71 14.06 -21.42
C VAL A 365 -32.41 15.09 -22.51
N THR A 366 -31.23 15.01 -23.12
CA THR A 366 -30.83 15.90 -24.22
C THR A 366 -31.55 15.56 -25.53
N LEU A 367 -31.73 14.26 -25.83
CA LEU A 367 -32.23 13.80 -27.14
C LEU A 367 -33.75 13.61 -27.19
N VAL A 368 -34.35 13.03 -26.16
CA VAL A 368 -35.76 12.59 -26.19
C VAL A 368 -36.73 13.76 -26.40
N PRO A 369 -36.61 14.90 -25.68
CA PRO A 369 -37.59 15.96 -25.82
C PRO A 369 -37.54 16.73 -27.15
N PRO A 370 -36.36 17.08 -27.70
CA PRO A 370 -36.30 17.66 -29.04
C PRO A 370 -36.78 16.69 -30.14
N LEU A 371 -36.48 15.39 -30.04
CA LEU A 371 -36.88 14.42 -31.07
C LEU A 371 -38.37 14.05 -31.02
N LEU A 372 -38.95 13.85 -29.84
CA LEU A 372 -40.33 13.34 -29.71
C LEU A 372 -41.36 14.44 -29.49
N PHE A 373 -40.97 15.57 -28.88
CA PHE A 373 -41.89 16.66 -28.50
C PHE A 373 -41.59 17.97 -29.22
N ALA A 374 -40.68 17.97 -30.20
CA ALA A 374 -40.27 19.15 -30.99
C ALA A 374 -39.84 20.35 -30.11
N ALA A 375 -39.23 20.07 -28.96
CA ALA A 375 -38.75 21.10 -28.04
C ALA A 375 -37.41 21.73 -28.47
N SER A 376 -37.02 22.84 -27.83
CA SER A 376 -35.78 23.56 -28.14
C SER A 376 -34.51 22.76 -27.80
N TRP A 377 -33.64 22.56 -28.80
CA TRP A 377 -32.36 21.89 -28.61
C TRP A 377 -31.47 22.57 -27.57
N GLN A 378 -31.39 23.90 -27.59
CA GLN A 378 -30.52 24.67 -26.68
C GLN A 378 -30.89 24.43 -25.22
N GLU A 379 -32.18 24.39 -24.90
CA GLU A 379 -32.67 24.20 -23.53
C GLU A 379 -32.36 22.80 -23.02
N TRP A 380 -32.58 21.77 -23.85
CA TRP A 380 -32.38 20.38 -23.43
C TRP A 380 -30.91 19.96 -23.41
N ILE A 381 -30.07 20.54 -24.28
CA ILE A 381 -28.61 20.45 -24.16
C ILE A 381 -28.14 21.10 -22.86
N TYR A 382 -28.64 22.30 -22.54
CA TYR A 382 -28.34 22.97 -21.27
C TYR A 382 -28.72 22.06 -20.08
N LYS A 383 -29.96 21.55 -20.04
CA LYS A 383 -30.42 20.64 -18.97
C LYS A 383 -29.61 19.35 -18.87
N GLY A 384 -29.20 18.75 -19.99
CA GLY A 384 -28.36 17.57 -20.01
C GLY A 384 -26.98 17.82 -19.40
N LEU A 385 -26.32 18.93 -19.75
CA LEU A 385 -25.04 19.33 -19.18
C LEU A 385 -25.17 19.71 -17.70
N THR A 386 -26.23 20.39 -17.31
CA THR A 386 -26.54 20.67 -15.90
C THR A 386 -26.75 19.37 -15.11
N LEU A 387 -27.42 18.36 -15.69
CA LEU A 387 -27.61 17.07 -15.03
C LEU A 387 -26.28 16.35 -14.78
N LEU A 388 -25.34 16.40 -15.74
CA LEU A 388 -24.00 15.84 -15.53
C LEU A 388 -23.26 16.52 -14.38
N LEU A 389 -23.37 17.85 -14.28
CA LEU A 389 -22.78 18.63 -13.19
C LEU A 389 -23.39 18.29 -11.83
N ILE A 390 -24.72 18.19 -11.76
CA ILE A 390 -25.44 17.76 -10.54
C ILE A 390 -25.09 16.31 -10.17
N GLY A 391 -24.87 15.47 -11.17
CA GLY A 391 -24.49 14.07 -11.01
C GLY A 391 -23.11 13.84 -10.39
N CYS A 392 -22.25 14.86 -10.27
CA CYS A 392 -20.93 14.71 -9.65
C CYS A 392 -21.04 14.35 -8.15
N PRO A 393 -20.66 13.13 -7.71
CA PRO A 393 -20.92 12.65 -6.36
C PRO A 393 -19.85 13.13 -5.36
N CYS A 394 -19.69 14.46 -5.21
CA CYS A 394 -18.61 15.09 -4.46
C CYS A 394 -18.57 14.63 -2.98
N ALA A 395 -19.74 14.54 -2.34
CA ALA A 395 -19.84 14.08 -0.96
C ALA A 395 -19.43 12.61 -0.79
N LEU A 396 -19.65 11.78 -1.81
CA LEU A 396 -19.27 10.38 -1.77
C LEU A 396 -17.75 10.20 -1.78
N VAL A 397 -17.02 11.04 -2.54
CA VAL A 397 -15.56 11.00 -2.60
C VAL A 397 -14.94 11.28 -1.24
N ILE A 398 -15.50 12.23 -0.49
CA ILE A 398 -14.98 12.65 0.82
C ILE A 398 -15.39 11.68 1.95
N SER A 399 -16.47 10.91 1.77
CA SER A 399 -17.05 10.10 2.86
C SER A 399 -16.09 9.05 3.44
N THR A 400 -15.36 8.34 2.57
CA THR A 400 -14.45 7.27 3.00
C THR A 400 -13.17 7.82 3.65
N PRO A 401 -12.44 8.78 3.03
CA PRO A 401 -11.25 9.38 3.66
C PRO A 401 -11.56 10.08 4.98
N ALA A 402 -12.70 10.77 5.09
CA ALA A 402 -13.10 11.45 6.33
C ALA A 402 -13.34 10.47 7.49
N ALA A 403 -14.04 9.35 7.22
CA ALA A 403 -14.28 8.30 8.20
C ALA A 403 -12.99 7.62 8.63
N ILE A 404 -12.12 7.25 7.67
CA ILE A 404 -10.84 6.60 7.94
C ILE A 404 -9.93 7.52 8.76
N THR A 405 -9.77 8.77 8.34
CA THR A 405 -8.92 9.76 9.03
C THR A 405 -9.38 9.95 10.48
N SER A 406 -10.68 10.08 10.69
CA SER A 406 -11.27 10.22 12.02
C SER A 406 -11.07 8.97 12.87
N GLY A 407 -11.24 7.79 12.28
CA GLY A 407 -11.03 6.50 12.94
C GLY A 407 -9.57 6.28 13.35
N LEU A 408 -8.62 6.56 12.46
CA LEU A 408 -7.19 6.49 12.76
C LEU A 408 -6.79 7.47 13.86
N ALA A 409 -7.28 8.72 13.81
CA ALA A 409 -7.02 9.71 14.85
C ALA A 409 -7.62 9.30 16.21
N ALA A 410 -8.81 8.70 16.22
CA ALA A 410 -9.44 8.20 17.44
C ALA A 410 -8.68 7.00 18.04
N ALA A 411 -8.20 6.08 17.20
CA ALA A 411 -7.37 4.95 17.61
C ALA A 411 -6.05 5.41 18.23
N ALA A 412 -5.37 6.36 17.57
CA ALA A 412 -4.10 6.92 18.05
C ALA A 412 -4.25 7.59 19.43
N ARG A 413 -5.33 8.34 19.66
CA ARG A 413 -5.63 8.95 20.98
C ARG A 413 -5.83 7.90 22.09
N ARG A 414 -6.09 6.65 21.75
CA ARG A 414 -6.26 5.53 22.69
C ARG A 414 -5.05 4.60 22.75
N GLY A 415 -3.91 5.00 22.19
CA GLY A 415 -2.68 4.21 22.18
C GLY A 415 -2.67 3.05 21.17
N ALA A 416 -3.61 3.02 20.22
CA ALA A 416 -3.63 2.03 19.15
C ALA A 416 -2.96 2.60 17.90
N LEU A 417 -1.97 1.87 17.35
CA LEU A 417 -1.30 2.20 16.10
C LEU A 417 -1.87 1.36 14.97
N ILE A 418 -2.61 2.00 14.05
CA ILE A 418 -3.18 1.33 12.87
C ILE A 418 -2.46 1.85 11.62
N LYS A 419 -1.81 0.94 10.89
CA LYS A 419 -1.01 1.24 9.70
C LYS A 419 -1.90 1.34 8.45
N GLY A 420 -2.73 2.39 8.39
CA GLY A 420 -3.43 2.81 7.16
C GLY A 420 -4.91 2.50 7.11
N GLY A 421 -5.59 3.09 6.12
CA GLY A 421 -7.03 2.95 5.92
C GLY A 421 -7.46 1.53 5.62
N ALA A 422 -6.70 0.83 4.78
CA ALA A 422 -6.97 -0.58 4.47
C ALA A 422 -6.90 -1.47 5.72
N ALA A 423 -5.93 -1.25 6.61
CA ALA A 423 -5.82 -1.99 7.86
C ALA A 423 -7.03 -1.72 8.79
N LEU A 424 -7.49 -0.47 8.86
CA LEU A 424 -8.68 -0.10 9.61
C LEU A 424 -9.95 -0.75 9.06
N GLU A 425 -10.12 -0.79 7.74
CA GLU A 425 -11.26 -1.46 7.09
C GLU A 425 -11.25 -2.97 7.32
N GLN A 426 -10.08 -3.62 7.21
CA GLN A 426 -9.94 -5.05 7.48
C GLN A 426 -10.26 -5.37 8.93
N LEU A 427 -9.76 -4.56 9.87
CA LEU A 427 -10.05 -4.70 11.30
C LEU A 427 -11.57 -4.66 11.55
N GLY A 428 -12.32 -3.82 10.83
CA GLY A 428 -13.79 -3.76 10.91
C GLY A 428 -14.52 -5.03 10.46
N ARG A 429 -13.85 -5.94 9.74
CA ARG A 429 -14.42 -7.21 9.25
C ARG A 429 -13.89 -8.45 9.98
N VAL A 430 -12.96 -8.28 10.92
CA VAL A 430 -12.36 -9.40 11.66
C VAL A 430 -13.41 -10.04 12.56
N THR A 431 -13.58 -11.36 12.43
CA THR A 431 -14.49 -12.17 13.27
C THR A 431 -13.73 -13.20 14.11
N GLN A 432 -12.46 -13.44 13.82
CA GLN A 432 -11.61 -14.40 14.50
C GLN A 432 -10.26 -13.76 14.80
N VAL A 433 -9.71 -14.02 15.99
CA VAL A 433 -8.39 -13.54 16.41
C VAL A 433 -7.55 -14.74 16.81
N ALA A 434 -6.42 -14.92 16.14
CA ALA A 434 -5.39 -15.86 16.55
C ALA A 434 -4.36 -15.11 17.39
N PHE A 435 -4.08 -15.60 18.59
CA PHE A 435 -3.10 -15.01 19.49
C PHE A 435 -1.83 -15.85 19.48
N ASP A 436 -0.68 -15.17 19.38
CA ASP A 436 0.58 -15.76 19.79
C ASP A 436 0.61 -15.89 21.32
N LYS A 437 1.30 -16.91 21.84
CA LYS A 437 1.34 -17.17 23.29
C LYS A 437 2.40 -16.28 23.94
N THR A 438 3.66 -16.43 23.54
CA THR A 438 4.80 -15.82 24.23
C THR A 438 4.90 -14.32 23.89
N GLY A 439 4.95 -13.44 24.89
CA GLY A 439 5.07 -11.99 24.69
C GLY A 439 3.80 -11.27 24.22
N THR A 440 2.77 -12.00 23.79
CA THR A 440 1.43 -11.46 23.49
C THR A 440 0.44 -11.76 24.63
N LEU A 441 0.23 -13.05 24.95
CA LEU A 441 -0.61 -13.44 26.10
C LEU A 441 0.19 -13.52 27.41
N THR A 442 1.47 -13.88 27.32
CA THR A 442 2.37 -13.94 28.48
C THR A 442 3.23 -12.69 28.60
N VAL A 443 3.73 -12.42 29.80
CA VAL A 443 4.66 -11.29 30.08
C VAL A 443 6.04 -11.45 29.43
N GLY A 444 6.34 -12.57 28.76
CA GLY A 444 7.63 -12.83 28.12
C GLY A 444 8.83 -12.91 29.07
N LYS A 445 8.57 -13.03 30.38
CA LYS A 445 9.61 -13.12 31.42
C LYS A 445 9.34 -14.34 32.31
N PRO A 446 10.32 -15.26 32.43
CA PRO A 446 10.23 -16.35 33.38
C PRO A 446 10.07 -15.79 34.81
N ARG A 447 9.14 -16.36 35.59
CA ARG A 447 8.98 -16.09 37.02
C ARG A 447 8.95 -17.42 37.74
N VAL A 448 9.79 -17.58 38.76
CA VAL A 448 9.74 -18.75 39.65
C VAL A 448 8.40 -18.73 40.39
N THR A 449 7.61 -19.80 40.26
CA THR A 449 6.28 -19.95 40.85
C THR A 449 6.23 -21.08 41.84
#